data_AF-A0A1I2FRP3-F1
#
_entry.id   AF-A0A1I2FRP3-F1
#
_cell.length_a   1.000
_cell.length_b   1.000
_cell.length_c   1.000
_cell.angle_alpha   90.00
_cell.angle_beta   90.00
_cell.angle_gamma   90.00
#
_symmetry.space_group_name_H-M   'P 1'
#
loop_
_entity.id
_entity.type
_entity.pdbx_description
1 polymer ?
#
loop_
_entity_poly.entity_id
_entity_poly.type
_entity_poly.pdbx_seq_one_letter_code
_entity_poly.pdbx_strand_id
1 'polypeptide(L)'
;MPSRPDPRALALLACLSLASCTEDPVPSDSDTDDATGSTGTGDLTGTTADSTGADYPSLDERPCPEDSILTAENFGAPFMLTHCTGCHHVALKEGERAGAPLGVDFESLIKVRAQAERIWARAADQNATMPPVGPPAAEERARLGEWLACGAPTAADL
;
A
#
# COMPACT_ATOMS: atom_id res chain seq x y z
N MET A 1 9.99 -56.63 -29.82
CA MET A 1 9.86 -56.37 -28.36
C MET A 1 11.04 -55.53 -27.93
N PRO A 2 10.92 -54.51 -27.05
CA PRO A 2 9.75 -54.00 -26.29
C PRO A 2 9.35 -52.56 -26.72
N SER A 3 8.07 -52.22 -26.90
CA SER A 3 7.03 -51.89 -25.89
C SER A 3 7.28 -50.59 -25.10
N ARG A 4 6.43 -49.58 -25.37
CA ARG A 4 6.28 -48.29 -24.66
C ARG A 4 5.87 -48.50 -23.20
N PRO A 5 6.16 -47.56 -22.28
CA PRO A 5 5.34 -47.34 -21.10
C PRO A 5 4.28 -46.24 -21.31
N ASP A 6 3.12 -46.49 -20.72
CA ASP A 6 1.81 -45.86 -20.94
C ASP A 6 1.59 -44.47 -20.28
N PRO A 7 0.64 -43.67 -20.81
CA PRO A 7 0.12 -42.46 -20.17
C PRO A 7 -1.01 -42.81 -19.19
N ARG A 8 -0.68 -43.34 -18.01
CA ARG A 8 -1.64 -43.52 -16.91
C ARG A 8 -0.98 -43.26 -15.55
N ALA A 9 -0.96 -42.00 -15.14
CA ALA A 9 -0.84 -41.60 -13.74
C ALA A 9 -2.02 -40.66 -13.47
N LEU A 10 -3.16 -41.21 -13.03
CA LEU A 10 -3.57 -41.20 -11.63
C LEU A 10 -3.71 -39.77 -11.08
N ALA A 11 -4.70 -39.02 -11.57
CA ALA A 11 -5.20 -37.85 -10.87
C ALA A 11 -6.41 -38.29 -10.05
N LEU A 12 -6.20 -38.28 -8.74
CA LEU A 12 -7.14 -38.68 -7.70
C LEU A 12 -8.41 -37.83 -7.69
N LEU A 13 -9.49 -38.54 -7.40
CA LEU A 13 -10.72 -38.10 -6.74
C LEU A 13 -10.49 -36.98 -5.70
N ALA A 14 -11.24 -35.89 -5.82
CA ALA A 14 -11.79 -35.17 -4.68
C ALA A 14 -13.07 -34.42 -5.12
N CYS A 15 -14.18 -35.16 -5.08
CA CYS A 15 -15.53 -34.58 -5.10
C CYS A 15 -15.97 -34.26 -3.67
N LEU A 16 -16.72 -33.16 -3.56
CA LEU A 16 -17.77 -32.89 -2.56
C LEU A 16 -17.37 -32.66 -1.10
N SER A 17 -17.49 -31.40 -0.68
CA SER A 17 -18.02 -31.04 0.64
C SER A 17 -18.79 -29.72 0.55
N LEU A 18 -20.07 -29.81 0.19
CA LEU A 18 -21.07 -28.81 0.56
C LEU A 18 -21.46 -29.09 2.02
N ALA A 19 -21.15 -28.18 2.93
CA ALA A 19 -21.69 -28.19 4.29
C ALA A 19 -21.75 -26.77 4.85
N SER A 20 -22.93 -26.17 4.71
CA SER A 20 -23.65 -25.37 5.72
C SER A 20 -22.89 -24.26 6.47
N CYS A 21 -23.00 -23.03 5.98
CA CYS A 21 -22.96 -21.85 6.85
C CYS A 21 -24.33 -21.76 7.53
N THR A 22 -24.43 -22.11 8.81
CA THR A 22 -25.61 -21.85 9.61
C THR A 22 -25.68 -20.36 9.93
N GLU A 23 -26.82 -19.76 9.62
CA GLU A 23 -27.21 -18.42 10.02
C GLU A 23 -27.33 -18.35 11.55
N ASP A 24 -26.55 -17.47 12.18
CA ASP A 24 -26.76 -17.08 13.58
C ASP A 24 -27.61 -15.79 13.63
N PRO A 25 -28.69 -15.75 14.44
CA PRO A 25 -29.52 -14.56 14.59
C PRO A 25 -28.80 -13.49 15.40
N VAL A 26 -28.74 -12.27 14.86
CA VAL A 26 -28.31 -11.06 15.57
C VAL A 26 -29.35 -10.69 16.66
N PRO A 27 -28.96 -10.63 17.95
CA PRO A 27 -29.81 -10.03 18.98
C PRO A 27 -29.81 -8.51 18.84
N SER A 28 -31.01 -7.96 18.82
CA SER A 28 -31.29 -6.53 18.87
C SER A 28 -31.47 -6.15 20.33
N ASP A 29 -30.50 -5.46 20.93
CA ASP A 29 -30.71 -4.73 22.17
C ASP A 29 -30.18 -3.30 21.99
N SER A 30 -31.16 -2.42 21.84
CA SER A 30 -31.07 -0.98 22.02
C SER A 30 -31.16 -0.67 23.50
N ASP A 31 -30.16 0.00 24.06
CA ASP A 31 -30.35 0.87 25.23
C ASP A 31 -29.24 1.94 25.28
N THR A 32 -29.70 3.17 25.50
CA THR A 32 -28.97 4.40 25.74
C THR A 32 -28.41 4.44 27.16
N ASP A 33 -27.27 5.10 27.39
CA ASP A 33 -27.16 6.24 28.30
C ASP A 33 -25.71 6.70 28.54
N ASP A 34 -25.68 7.94 29.01
CA ASP A 34 -24.67 8.98 29.00
C ASP A 34 -23.54 8.82 30.05
N ALA A 35 -22.51 9.63 29.85
CA ALA A 35 -21.66 10.26 30.86
C ALA A 35 -20.45 9.51 31.48
N THR A 36 -19.30 10.17 31.29
CA THR A 36 -18.25 10.44 32.29
C THR A 36 -17.08 9.46 32.43
N GLY A 37 -15.94 9.90 31.90
CA GLY A 37 -14.68 9.97 32.66
C GLY A 37 -13.82 8.70 32.73
N SER A 38 -12.72 8.69 31.98
CA SER A 38 -11.53 7.96 32.42
C SER A 38 -10.25 8.68 32.00
N THR A 39 -9.65 9.33 32.98
CA THR A 39 -8.25 9.74 32.99
C THR A 39 -7.41 8.47 33.02
N GLY A 40 -6.87 8.09 31.87
CA GLY A 40 -5.86 7.04 31.75
C GLY A 40 -4.49 7.65 31.49
N THR A 41 -3.77 8.03 32.54
CA THR A 41 -2.31 8.16 32.50
C THR A 41 -1.71 6.77 32.39
N GLY A 42 -1.54 6.33 31.14
CA GLY A 42 -0.67 5.21 30.77
C GLY A 42 0.65 5.79 30.28
N ASP A 43 1.62 5.83 31.17
CA ASP A 43 3.03 6.01 30.86
C ASP A 43 3.48 4.83 29.98
N LEU A 44 3.61 5.09 28.69
CA LEU A 44 4.39 4.28 27.77
C LEU A 44 5.44 5.22 27.20
N THR A 45 6.60 5.28 27.85
CA THR A 45 7.85 5.71 27.22
C THR A 45 8.25 4.68 26.17
N GLY A 46 7.50 4.63 25.07
CA GLY A 46 8.05 4.31 23.76
C GLY A 46 8.47 5.63 23.16
N THR A 47 9.74 5.78 22.81
CA THR A 47 10.22 6.87 21.98
C THR A 47 9.41 6.85 20.69
N THR A 48 8.31 7.59 20.66
CA THR A 48 7.61 7.91 19.43
C THR A 48 8.59 8.74 18.64
N ALA A 49 9.10 8.17 17.54
CA ALA A 49 9.71 8.96 16.48
C ALA A 49 8.79 10.16 16.24
N ASP A 50 9.37 11.34 16.40
CA ASP A 50 8.73 12.64 16.30
C ASP A 50 8.08 12.76 14.92
N SER A 51 6.86 12.25 14.79
CA SER A 51 5.98 12.47 13.66
C SER A 51 5.36 13.85 13.80
N THR A 52 6.17 14.86 14.08
CA THR A 52 5.80 16.22 13.71
C THR A 52 5.76 16.23 12.19
N GLY A 53 4.62 16.60 11.62
CA GLY A 53 4.45 16.81 10.19
C GLY A 53 5.40 17.92 9.71
N ALA A 54 6.66 17.55 9.50
CA ALA A 54 7.66 18.42 8.96
C ALA A 54 7.37 18.59 7.47
N ASP A 55 7.16 19.84 7.07
CA ASP A 55 7.06 20.21 5.67
C ASP A 55 8.48 20.25 5.08
N TYR A 56 8.82 19.25 4.29
CA TYR A 56 10.08 19.23 3.55
C TYR A 56 9.87 19.95 2.22
N PRO A 57 10.79 20.81 1.74
CA PRO A 57 10.61 21.54 0.47
C PRO A 57 10.84 20.63 -0.75
N SER A 58 11.63 19.57 -0.63
CA SER A 58 11.95 18.61 -1.68
C SER A 58 12.26 17.22 -1.11
N LEU A 59 12.31 16.21 -1.98
CA LEU A 59 12.62 14.82 -1.60
C LEU A 59 14.06 14.66 -1.08
N ASP A 60 15.03 15.39 -1.61
CA ASP A 60 16.43 15.31 -1.16
C ASP A 60 16.65 15.91 0.23
N GLU A 61 15.76 16.81 0.66
CA GLU A 61 15.76 17.37 2.01
C GLU A 61 14.94 16.53 3.00
N ARG A 62 14.19 15.54 2.52
CA ARG A 62 13.46 14.55 3.35
C ARG A 62 14.47 13.48 3.84
N PRO A 63 14.80 13.41 5.15
CA PRO A 63 15.69 12.38 5.64
C PRO A 63 15.01 11.00 5.59
N CYS A 64 15.77 9.97 5.22
CA CYS A 64 15.42 8.58 5.48
C CYS A 64 15.68 8.26 6.96
N PRO A 65 14.66 7.88 7.75
CA PRO A 65 14.87 7.41 9.12
C PRO A 65 15.73 6.14 9.16
N GLU A 66 16.69 6.07 10.09
CA GLU A 66 17.60 4.92 10.23
C GLU A 66 16.89 3.62 10.62
N ASP A 67 15.71 3.74 11.23
CA ASP A 67 14.84 2.64 11.65
C ASP A 67 13.66 2.41 10.68
N SER A 68 13.69 3.01 9.49
CA SER A 68 12.65 2.77 8.49
C SER A 68 12.64 1.30 8.08
N ILE A 69 11.47 0.68 8.22
CA ILE A 69 11.22 -0.70 7.81
C ILE A 69 10.42 -0.77 6.51
N LEU A 70 10.13 0.37 5.87
CA LEU A 70 9.27 0.40 4.69
C LEU A 70 9.99 -0.17 3.48
N THR A 71 9.36 -1.16 2.84
CA THR A 71 9.86 -1.77 1.60
C THR A 71 8.82 -1.72 0.51
N ALA A 72 9.24 -2.01 -0.71
CA ALA A 72 8.33 -2.23 -1.84
C ALA A 72 7.29 -3.31 -1.51
N GLU A 73 7.67 -4.40 -0.84
CA GLU A 73 6.80 -5.53 -0.56
C GLU A 73 5.77 -5.23 0.54
N ASN A 74 6.18 -4.56 1.62
CA ASN A 74 5.29 -4.32 2.75
C ASN A 74 4.44 -3.05 2.64
N PHE A 75 4.85 -2.10 1.78
CA PHE A 75 4.19 -0.80 1.66
C PHE A 75 4.17 -0.25 0.23
N GLY A 76 5.35 -0.12 -0.40
CA GLY A 76 5.50 0.65 -1.64
C GLY A 76 4.65 0.12 -2.80
N ALA A 77 4.77 -1.16 -3.15
CA ALA A 77 4.02 -1.78 -4.24
C ALA A 77 2.49 -1.80 -3.97
N PRO A 78 2.00 -2.17 -2.76
CA PRO A 78 0.59 -2.00 -2.42
C PRO A 78 0.07 -0.56 -2.57
N PHE A 79 0.86 0.44 -2.15
CA PHE A 79 0.51 1.85 -2.28
C PHE A 79 0.42 2.26 -3.76
N MET A 80 1.44 1.94 -4.55
CA MET A 80 1.48 2.27 -5.99
C MET A 80 0.32 1.59 -6.75
N LEU A 81 -0.01 0.34 -6.39
CA LEU A 81 -1.12 -0.39 -6.99
C LEU A 81 -2.47 0.30 -6.69
N THR A 82 -2.69 0.69 -5.43
CA THR A 82 -3.95 1.26 -4.97
C THR A 82 -4.17 2.67 -5.52
N HIS A 83 -3.14 3.52 -5.49
CA HIS A 83 -3.31 4.94 -5.75
C HIS A 83 -2.80 5.39 -7.11
N CYS A 84 -1.84 4.70 -7.72
CA CYS A 84 -1.11 5.25 -8.86
C CYS A 84 -1.42 4.51 -10.17
N THR A 85 -1.39 3.17 -10.17
CA THR A 85 -1.49 2.39 -11.42
C THR A 85 -2.88 2.43 -12.07
N GLY A 86 -3.92 2.87 -11.36
CA GLY A 86 -5.23 3.10 -11.96
C GLY A 86 -5.22 4.13 -13.10
N CYS A 87 -4.25 5.05 -13.10
CA CYS A 87 -4.05 6.06 -14.15
C CYS A 87 -2.67 5.93 -14.84
N HIS A 88 -1.66 5.46 -14.12
CA HIS A 88 -0.26 5.37 -14.56
C HIS A 88 0.18 3.92 -14.82
N HIS A 89 -0.55 3.19 -15.66
CA HIS A 89 -0.19 1.83 -16.03
C HIS A 89 0.02 1.70 -17.53
N VAL A 90 1.08 1.00 -17.93
CA VAL A 90 1.50 0.87 -19.34
C VAL A 90 0.41 0.31 -20.27
N ALA A 91 -0.50 -0.51 -19.75
CA ALA A 91 -1.60 -1.09 -20.52
C ALA A 91 -2.74 -0.10 -20.83
N LEU A 92 -2.79 1.07 -20.18
CA LEU A 92 -3.82 2.08 -20.39
C LEU A 92 -3.47 2.96 -21.59
N LYS A 93 -4.42 3.12 -22.51
CA LYS A 93 -4.31 4.05 -23.64
C LYS A 93 -4.51 5.48 -23.16
N GLU A 94 -4.08 6.46 -23.94
CA GLU A 94 -4.13 7.89 -23.58
C GLU A 94 -5.48 8.35 -22.97
N GLY A 95 -6.60 7.97 -23.59
CA GLY A 95 -7.95 8.34 -23.11
C GLY A 95 -8.41 7.65 -21.82
N GLU A 96 -7.71 6.61 -21.35
CA GLU A 96 -8.06 5.80 -20.18
C GLU A 96 -7.26 6.19 -18.93
N ARG A 97 -6.33 7.15 -19.06
CA ARG A 97 -5.32 7.49 -18.04
C ARG A 97 -5.72 8.65 -17.12
N ALA A 98 -6.96 9.12 -17.21
CA ALA A 98 -7.43 10.31 -16.49
C ALA A 98 -6.47 11.53 -16.63
N GLY A 99 -5.88 11.70 -17.82
CA GLY A 99 -4.92 12.76 -18.12
C GLY A 99 -3.47 12.47 -17.73
N ALA A 100 -3.15 11.29 -17.17
CA ALA A 100 -1.76 10.90 -16.92
C ALA A 100 -0.99 10.67 -18.24
N PRO A 101 0.23 11.24 -18.40
CA PRO A 101 0.98 11.14 -19.65
C PRO A 101 1.34 9.70 -20.01
N LEU A 102 1.40 9.41 -21.32
CA LEU A 102 1.99 8.17 -21.82
C LEU A 102 3.47 8.08 -21.44
N GLY A 103 3.92 6.87 -21.06
CA GLY A 103 5.30 6.60 -20.67
C GLY A 103 5.66 6.97 -19.23
N VAL A 104 4.76 7.64 -18.50
CA VAL A 104 4.85 7.79 -17.03
C VAL A 104 4.02 6.68 -16.40
N ASP A 105 4.64 5.51 -16.24
CA ASP A 105 3.98 4.32 -15.70
C ASP A 105 4.69 3.80 -14.44
N PHE A 106 3.93 3.19 -13.52
CA PHE A 106 4.40 2.82 -12.19
C PHE A 106 4.20 1.34 -11.84
N GLU A 107 4.13 0.46 -12.83
CA GLU A 107 4.10 -1.01 -12.63
C GLU A 107 5.47 -1.61 -12.24
N SER A 108 6.54 -0.81 -12.32
CA SER A 108 7.92 -1.26 -12.10
C SER A 108 8.62 -0.36 -11.08
N LEU A 109 9.27 -0.98 -10.09
CA LEU A 109 10.04 -0.26 -9.08
C LEU A 109 11.17 0.60 -9.68
N ILE A 110 11.75 0.17 -10.81
CA ILE A 110 12.76 0.96 -11.53
C ILE A 110 12.15 2.28 -12.03
N LYS A 111 10.94 2.23 -12.60
CA LYS A 111 10.23 3.44 -13.06
C LYS A 111 9.80 4.32 -11.89
N VAL A 112 9.38 3.72 -10.78
CA VAL A 112 9.06 4.45 -9.55
C VAL A 112 10.28 5.21 -9.03
N ARG A 113 11.42 4.52 -8.86
CA ARG A 113 12.69 5.14 -8.45
C ARG A 113 13.12 6.26 -9.40
N ALA A 114 13.00 6.06 -10.71
CA ALA A 114 13.32 7.07 -11.73
C ALA A 114 12.39 8.30 -11.71
N GLN A 115 11.23 8.23 -11.05
CA GLN A 115 10.27 9.32 -10.93
C GLN A 115 10.08 9.75 -9.46
N ALA A 116 10.93 9.32 -8.53
CA ALA A 116 10.73 9.49 -7.09
C ALA A 116 10.46 10.95 -6.70
N GLU A 117 11.27 11.90 -7.18
CA GLU A 117 11.08 13.33 -6.93
C GLU A 117 9.70 13.83 -7.41
N ARG A 118 9.25 13.38 -8.58
CA ARG A 118 7.96 13.77 -9.14
C ARG A 118 6.78 13.13 -8.41
N ILE A 119 6.93 11.87 -7.99
CA ILE A 119 5.92 11.21 -7.16
C ILE A 119 5.79 11.96 -5.84
N TRP A 120 6.93 12.24 -5.20
CA TRP A 120 6.97 12.95 -3.93
C TRP A 120 6.28 14.33 -4.03
N ALA A 121 6.67 15.14 -5.01
CA ALA A 121 6.15 16.49 -5.22
C ALA A 121 4.65 16.55 -5.56
N ARG A 122 4.01 15.41 -5.84
CA ARG A 122 2.59 15.34 -6.22
C ARG A 122 1.73 14.62 -5.19
N ALA A 123 2.28 13.66 -4.45
CA ALA A 123 1.50 12.72 -3.65
C ALA A 123 2.08 12.36 -2.27
N ALA A 124 3.31 12.78 -1.91
CA ALA A 124 3.93 12.40 -0.63
C ALA A 124 3.99 13.55 0.38
N ASP A 125 4.13 13.21 1.66
CA ASP A 125 4.19 14.13 2.80
C ASP A 125 3.09 15.19 2.77
N GLN A 126 3.38 16.46 2.51
CA GLN A 126 2.42 17.55 2.41
C GLN A 126 1.77 17.69 1.01
N ASN A 127 2.30 17.02 0.00
CA ASN A 127 1.84 17.12 -1.38
C ASN A 127 0.60 16.24 -1.63
N ALA A 128 -0.47 16.84 -2.14
CA ALA A 128 -1.80 16.23 -2.17
C ALA A 128 -2.54 16.44 -3.50
N THR A 129 -1.80 16.60 -4.60
CA THR A 129 -2.38 16.90 -5.93
C THR A 129 -2.70 15.66 -6.76
N MET A 130 -2.27 14.48 -6.29
CA MET A 130 -2.54 13.19 -6.90
C MET A 130 -2.98 12.19 -5.83
N PRO A 131 -3.88 11.25 -6.15
CA PRO A 131 -4.63 11.10 -7.41
C PRO A 131 -5.64 12.22 -7.71
N PRO A 132 -6.14 12.37 -8.95
CA PRO A 132 -7.10 13.42 -9.31
C PRO A 132 -8.47 13.25 -8.63
N VAL A 133 -8.79 12.04 -8.18
CA VAL A 133 -10.03 11.74 -7.42
C VAL A 133 -9.93 12.11 -5.95
N GLY A 134 -8.75 12.55 -5.49
CA GLY A 134 -8.46 12.91 -4.11
C GLY A 134 -7.18 12.24 -3.61
N PRO A 135 -6.39 12.91 -2.75
CA PRO A 135 -5.16 12.37 -2.20
C PRO A 135 -5.43 11.23 -1.20
N PRO A 136 -4.46 10.31 -0.99
CA PRO A 136 -4.49 9.37 0.14
C PRO A 136 -4.47 10.10 1.48
N ALA A 137 -4.75 9.37 2.57
CA ALA A 137 -4.67 9.90 3.92
C ALA A 137 -3.28 10.50 4.22
N ALA A 138 -3.20 11.50 5.08
CA ALA A 138 -1.95 12.21 5.34
C ALA A 138 -0.85 11.27 5.85
N GLU A 139 -1.21 10.30 6.68
CA GLU A 139 -0.31 9.29 7.24
C GLU A 139 0.21 8.32 6.17
N GLU A 140 -0.60 7.98 5.17
CA GLU A 140 -0.15 7.18 4.03
C GLU A 140 0.81 7.97 3.13
N ARG A 141 0.53 9.26 2.93
CA ARG A 141 1.44 10.14 2.17
C ARG A 141 2.75 10.38 2.90
N ALA A 142 2.75 10.47 4.23
CA ALA A 142 3.96 10.55 5.03
C ALA A 142 4.83 9.29 4.89
N ARG A 143 4.21 8.10 4.92
CA ARG A 143 4.91 6.83 4.66
C ARG A 143 5.43 6.73 3.22
N LEU A 144 4.71 7.28 2.24
CA LEU A 144 5.21 7.40 0.87
C LEU A 144 6.47 8.27 0.84
N GLY A 145 6.47 9.41 1.55
CA GLY A 145 7.62 10.30 1.64
C GLY A 145 8.84 9.62 2.23
N GLU A 146 8.65 8.92 3.35
CA GLU A 146 9.70 8.11 3.99
C GLU A 146 10.27 7.05 3.07
N TRP A 147 9.41 6.21 2.47
CA TRP A 147 9.86 5.13 1.59
C TRP A 147 10.64 5.66 0.38
N LEU A 148 10.20 6.76 -0.23
CA LEU A 148 10.89 7.40 -1.34
C LEU A 148 12.23 8.03 -0.90
N ALA A 149 12.28 8.66 0.28
CA ALA A 149 13.50 9.26 0.83
C ALA A 149 14.56 8.19 1.12
N CYS A 150 14.15 6.98 1.49
CA CYS A 150 15.02 5.82 1.63
C CYS A 150 15.43 5.16 0.30
N GLY A 151 15.09 5.77 -0.84
CA GLY A 151 15.44 5.22 -2.17
C GLY A 151 14.48 4.13 -2.66
N ALA A 152 13.28 4.05 -2.06
CA ALA A 152 12.27 3.05 -2.35
C ALA A 152 12.84 1.61 -2.27
N PRO A 153 13.38 1.18 -1.11
CA PRO A 153 14.05 -0.10 -0.96
C PRO A 153 13.07 -1.27 -1.14
N THR A 154 13.61 -2.43 -1.53
CA THR A 154 12.98 -3.74 -1.44
C THR A 154 13.36 -4.42 -0.12
N ALA A 155 12.71 -5.53 0.21
CA ALA A 155 13.08 -6.36 1.36
C ALA A 155 14.50 -6.92 1.27
N ALA A 156 15.11 -6.96 0.08
CA ALA A 156 16.50 -7.36 -0.10
C ALA A 156 17.51 -6.22 0.17
N ASP A 157 17.03 -4.98 0.28
CA ASP A 157 17.86 -3.80 0.53
C ASP A 157 17.93 -3.45 2.05
N LEU A 158 17.18 -4.16 2.90
CA LEU A 158 17.21 -4.06 4.37
C LEU A 158 18.10 -5.16 4.99
#